data_AF-A0A0S8KL81-F1
#
_entry.id   AF-A0A0S8KL81-F1
#
_cell.length_a   1.000
_cell.length_b   1.000
_cell.length_c   1.000
_cell.angle_alpha   90.00
_cell.angle_beta   90.00
_cell.angle_gamma   90.00
#
_symmetry.space_group_name_H-M   'P 1'
#
loop_
_entity.id
_entity.type
_entity.pdbx_description
1 polymer ?
#
loop_
_entity_poly.entity_id
_entity_poly.type
_entity_poly.pdbx_seq_one_letter_code
_entity_poly.pdbx_strand_id
1 'polypeptide(L)' 'MTSQTKLILQVISFLGLALTIIPAFLVFGQVLSKEMYLRLMVLGMVLWFSTAIFWIKRDHLGQ' A
#
# COMPACT_ATOMS: atom_id res chain seq x y z
N MET A 1 1.14 -19.05 9.57
CA MET A 1 0.38 -17.77 9.63
C MET A 1 -1.10 -18.11 9.72
N THR A 2 -1.72 -17.77 10.84
CA THR A 2 -3.18 -17.90 11.05
C THR A 2 -3.95 -17.08 10.01
N SER A 3 -5.13 -17.54 9.61
CA SER A 3 -5.95 -16.89 8.57
C SER A 3 -6.22 -15.41 8.86
N GLN A 4 -6.32 -15.02 10.13
CA GLN A 4 -6.54 -13.64 10.54
C GLN A 4 -5.35 -12.70 10.29
N THR A 5 -4.12 -13.17 10.49
CA THR A 5 -2.91 -12.36 10.24
C THR A 5 -2.77 -12.01 8.77
N LYS A 6 -3.14 -12.95 7.87
CA LYS A 6 -3.17 -12.71 6.43
C LYS A 6 -4.21 -11.65 6.06
N LEU A 7 -5.39 -11.70 6.67
CA LEU A 7 -6.46 -10.73 6.45
C LEU A 7 -6.06 -9.32 6.90
N ILE A 8 -5.40 -9.20 8.07
CA ILE A 8 -4.90 -7.92 8.57
C ILE A 8 -3.83 -7.34 7.64
N LEU A 9 -2.87 -8.16 7.21
CA LEU A 9 -1.87 -7.77 6.21
C LEU A 9 -2.54 -7.36 4.89
N GLN A 10 -3.62 -8.03 4.51
CA GLN A 10 -4.41 -7.68 3.33
C GLN A 10 -5.00 -6.29 3.40
N VAL A 11 -5.68 -5.99 4.50
CA VAL A 11 -6.31 -4.69 4.73
C VAL A 11 -5.25 -3.59 4.77
N ILE A 12 -4.14 -3.79 5.48
CA ILE A 12 -3.07 -2.77 5.57
C ILE A 12 -2.44 -2.50 4.20
N SER A 13 -2.24 -3.55 3.39
CA SER A 13 -1.71 -3.42 2.03
C SER A 13 -2.66 -2.63 1.12
N PHE A 14 -3.97 -2.93 1.16
CA PHE A 14 -4.98 -2.16 0.43
C PHE A 14 -5.09 -0.71 0.91
N LEU A 15 -4.96 -0.46 2.21
CA LEU A 15 -4.91 0.91 2.75
C LEU A 15 -3.66 1.66 2.29
N GLY A 16 -2.49 1.01 2.27
CA GLY A 16 -1.26 1.57 1.73
C GLY A 16 -1.39 1.93 0.24
N LEU A 17 -2.05 1.08 -0.55
CA LEU A 17 -2.36 1.33 -1.95
C LEU A 17 -3.38 2.48 -2.13
N ALA A 18 -4.41 2.55 -1.30
CA ALA A 18 -5.34 3.68 -1.31
C ALA A 18 -4.61 5.00 -0.97
N LEU A 19 -3.64 4.94 -0.05
CA LEU A 19 -2.81 6.08 0.34
C LEU A 19 -1.84 6.55 -0.77
N THR A 20 -1.58 5.75 -1.81
CA THR A 20 -0.83 6.23 -2.98
C THR A 20 -1.75 6.84 -4.03
N ILE A 21 -2.97 6.29 -4.19
CA ILE A 21 -3.92 6.73 -5.21
C ILE A 21 -4.68 8.00 -4.78
N ILE A 22 -5.18 8.06 -3.55
CA ILE A 22 -6.01 9.16 -3.06
C ILE A 22 -5.27 10.51 -3.10
N PRO A 23 -4.02 10.64 -2.61
CA PRO A 23 -3.30 11.92 -2.64
C PRO A 23 -3.03 12.43 -4.05
N ALA A 24 -2.96 11.54 -5.06
CA ALA A 24 -2.81 11.95 -6.45
C ALA A 24 -4.01 12.80 -6.89
N PHE A 25 -5.23 12.38 -6.54
CA PHE A 25 -6.45 13.16 -6.80
C PHE A 25 -6.51 14.46 -5.98
N LEU A 26 -6.03 14.47 -4.73
CA LEU A 26 -6.01 15.69 -3.91
C LEU A 26 -5.02 16.76 -4.40
N VAL A 27 -3.91 16.37 -5.04
CA VAL A 27 -2.98 17.32 -5.69
C VAL A 27 -3.62 18.00 -6.90
N PHE A 28 -4.39 17.27 -7.70
CA PHE A 28 -5.13 17.85 -8.82
C PHE A 28 -6.17 18.87 -8.35
N GLY A 29 -6.75 18.67 -7.16
CA GLY A 29 -7.65 19.64 -6.53
C GLY A 29 -6.98 20.85 -5.87
N GLN A 30 -5.65 20.99 -5.93
CA GLN A 30 -4.86 22.03 -5.21
C GLN A 30 -5.04 22.00 -3.67
N VAL A 31 -5.65 20.94 -3.12
CA VAL A 31 -5.88 20.79 -1.68
C VAL A 31 -4.60 20.37 -0.95
N LEU A 32 -3.67 19.73 -1.67
CA LEU A 32 -2.42 19.22 -1.13
C LEU A 32 -1.20 19.87 -1.79
N SER A 33 -0.21 20.24 -0.97
CA SER A 33 1.09 20.66 -1.51
C SER A 33 1.82 19.49 -2.17
N LYS A 34 2.60 19.79 -3.22
CA LYS A 34 3.40 18.79 -3.94
C LYS A 34 4.36 18.05 -3.00
N GLU A 35 4.91 18.74 -2.00
CA GLU A 35 5.80 18.13 -1.01
C GLU A 35 5.07 17.11 -0.12
N MET A 36 3.87 17.45 0.38
CA MET A 36 3.06 16.54 1.18
C MET A 36 2.64 15.30 0.38
N TYR A 37 2.31 15.49 -0.90
CA TYR A 37 1.99 14.40 -1.81
C TYR A 37 3.13 13.41 -1.97
N LEU A 38 4.36 13.90 -2.22
CA LEU A 38 5.53 13.05 -2.37
C LEU A 38 5.80 12.25 -1.08
N ARG A 39 5.63 12.88 0.09
CA ARG A 39 5.77 12.18 1.38
C ARG A 39 4.72 11.08 1.56
N LEU A 40 3.46 11.34 1.23
CA LEU A 40 2.38 10.35 1.30
C LEU A 40 2.58 9.20 0.31
N MET A 41 3.04 9.49 -0.90
CA MET A 41 3.40 8.48 -1.91
C MET A 41 4.49 7.54 -1.41
N VAL A 42 5.57 8.08 -0.84
CA VAL A 42 6.66 7.28 -0.27
C VAL A 42 6.16 6.43 0.90
N LEU A 43 5.38 7.02 1.81
CA LEU A 43 4.80 6.29 2.94
C LEU A 43 3.88 5.16 2.48
N GLY A 44 2.97 5.44 1.54
CA GLY A 44 2.06 4.44 0.97
C GLY A 44 2.83 3.33 0.25
N MET A 45 3.87 3.67 -0.51
CA MET A 45 4.73 2.70 -1.18
C MET A 45 5.46 1.80 -0.19
N VAL A 46 6.08 2.36 0.86
CA VAL A 46 6.77 1.57 1.89
C VAL A 46 5.79 0.67 2.63
N LEU A 47 4.63 1.20 3.04
CA LEU A 47 3.61 0.44 3.76
C LEU A 47 3.05 -0.71 2.91
N TRP A 48 2.73 -0.42 1.65
CA TRP A 48 2.26 -1.41 0.69
C TRP A 48 3.32 -2.47 0.43
N PHE A 49 4.54 -2.10 0.02
CA PHE A 49 5.59 -3.09 -0.30
C PHE A 49 5.98 -3.95 0.90
N SER A 50 6.17 -3.35 2.07
CA SER A 50 6.58 -4.10 3.26
C SER A 50 5.52 -5.09 3.68
N THR A 51 4.23 -4.74 3.60
CA THR A 51 3.14 -5.69 3.89
C THR A 51 2.89 -6.68 2.75
N ALA A 52 3.09 -6.25 1.51
CA ALA A 52 2.81 -7.03 0.32
C ALA A 52 3.81 -8.17 0.06
N ILE A 53 4.96 -8.16 0.71
CA ILE A 53 5.90 -9.28 0.63
C ILE A 53 5.43 -10.46 1.51
N PHE A 54 4.70 -10.21 2.60
CA PHE A 54 4.29 -11.25 3.55
C PHE A 54 3.06 -12.06 3.12
N TRP A 55 2.26 -11.55 2.19
CA TRP A 55 1.01 -12.17 1.74
C TRP A 55 1.04 -12.72 0.30
N ILE A 56 2.01 -12.31 -0.54
CA ILE A 56 2.10 -12.73 -1.93
C ILE A 56 2.50 -14.20 -1.88
N LYS A 57 1.55 -15.06 -2.24
CA LYS A 57 1.77 -16.49 -2.34
C LYS A 57 2.87 -16.70 -3.38
N ARG A 58 3.91 -17.44 -3.00
CA ARG A 58 4.82 -18.08 -3.95
C ARG A 58 4.06 -19.23 -4.63
N ASP A 59 3.07 -18.93 -5.45
CA ASP A 59 2.54 -19.93 -6.39
C ASP A 59 3.53 -20.02 -7.56
N HIS A 60 3.95 -21.25 -7.87
CA HIS A 60 4.88 -21.63 -8.95
C HIS A 60 6.39 -21.65 -8.66
N LEU A 61 6.82 -22.37 -7.63
CA LEU A 61 8.10 -23.07 -7.68
C LEU A 61 7.85 -24.58 -7.55
N GLY A 62 7.63 -25.23 -8.70
CA GLY A 62 7.77 -26.67 -8.96
C GLY A 62 7.02 -27.63 -8.03
N GLN A 63 5.88 -28.13 -8.49
CA GLN A 63 5.42 -29.52 -8.27
C GLN A 63 5.13 -30.11 -9.64
#